data_AF-A0A6L7A813-F1
#
_entry.id   AF-A0A6L7A813-F1
#
_cell.length_a   1.000
_cell.length_b   1.000
_cell.length_c   1.000
_cell.angle_alpha   90.00
_cell.angle_beta   90.00
_cell.angle_gamma   90.00
#
_symmetry.space_group_name_H-M   'P 1'
#
loop_
_entity.id
_entity.type
_entity.pdbx_description
1 polymer ?
#
loop_
_entity_poly.entity_id
_entity_poly.type
_entity_poly.pdbx_seq_one_letter_code
_entity_poly.pdbx_strand_id
1 'polypeptide(L)'
;PAGRAGFTASAVCSVTDTPPTLLVCLNRGASVWPVFNENRTLCVNTLSAGQEPLSNLFGGKTPMEHRFAAARWQTGVTGCPQLEEALVSFDCRISQVVSVGTHDILFCAIEAIHRHATPYGLVWFDRSYHALMRPAC
;
A
#
# COMPACT_ATOMS: atom_id res chain seq x y z
N PRO A 1 3.25 -0.64 -19.21
CA PRO A 1 3.24 -0.06 -17.84
C PRO A 1 4.52 0.72 -17.58
N ALA A 2 4.46 1.77 -16.76
CA ALA A 2 5.53 2.70 -16.38
C ALA A 2 6.61 2.09 -15.47
N GLY A 3 6.58 0.77 -15.26
CA GLY A 3 7.45 0.04 -14.35
C GLY A 3 6.78 -0.30 -13.02
N ARG A 4 7.59 -0.87 -12.11
CA ARG A 4 7.17 -1.34 -10.79
C ARG A 4 7.74 -0.43 -9.70
N ALA A 5 6.87 0.12 -8.86
CA ALA A 5 7.26 1.01 -7.76
C ALA A 5 6.40 0.76 -6.52
N GLY A 6 6.92 1.11 -5.34
CA GLY A 6 6.18 1.05 -4.09
C GLY A 6 6.83 1.90 -3.00
N PHE A 7 6.03 2.27 -2.01
CA PHE A 7 6.44 3.07 -0.86
C PHE A 7 5.62 2.71 0.38
N THR A 8 6.12 3.06 1.56
CA THR A 8 5.36 2.94 2.80
C THR A 8 4.42 4.13 2.94
N ALA A 9 3.14 3.84 3.11
CA ALA A 9 2.10 4.84 3.29
C ALA A 9 1.43 4.67 4.66
N SER A 10 1.37 5.76 5.44
CA SER A 10 0.55 5.84 6.67
C SER A 10 -0.72 6.67 6.47
N ALA A 11 -0.78 7.48 5.41
CA ALA A 11 -1.95 8.28 5.04
C ALA A 11 -2.83 7.49 4.06
N VAL A 12 -3.56 6.53 4.61
CA VAL A 12 -4.49 5.63 3.90
C VAL A 12 -5.77 5.51 4.71
N CYS A 13 -6.94 5.66 4.09
CA CYS A 13 -8.21 5.38 4.75
C CYS A 13 -9.29 4.93 3.76
N SER A 14 -10.32 4.25 4.27
CA SER A 14 -11.53 3.91 3.51
C SER A 14 -12.34 5.19 3.23
N VAL A 15 -12.97 5.25 2.06
CA VAL A 15 -13.82 6.39 1.64
C VAL A 15 -15.29 6.01 1.58
N THR A 16 -15.64 4.95 0.83
CA THR A 16 -17.02 4.49 0.64
C THR A 16 -17.02 3.00 0.29
N ASP A 17 -18.13 2.31 0.52
CA ASP A 17 -18.35 0.92 0.12
C ASP A 17 -19.04 0.80 -1.25
N THR A 18 -19.60 1.89 -1.79
CA THR A 18 -20.39 1.90 -3.02
C THR A 18 -20.02 3.11 -3.91
N PRO A 19 -19.18 2.92 -4.95
CA PRO A 19 -18.33 1.75 -5.18
C PRO A 19 -17.22 1.64 -4.12
N PRO A 20 -16.72 0.44 -3.79
CA PRO A 20 -15.72 0.25 -2.74
C PRO A 20 -14.45 1.02 -3.07
N THR A 21 -14.08 1.99 -2.23
CA THR A 21 -13.02 2.96 -2.50
C THR A 21 -12.21 3.25 -1.24
N LEU A 22 -10.89 3.29 -1.38
CA LEU A 22 -9.96 3.84 -0.40
C LEU A 22 -9.22 5.05 -0.98
N LEU A 23 -8.56 5.83 -0.13
CA LEU A 23 -7.62 6.85 -0.56
C LEU A 23 -6.19 6.56 -0.10
N VAL A 24 -5.22 7.05 -0.87
CA VAL A 24 -3.79 7.08 -0.51
C VAL A 24 -3.26 8.48 -0.81
N CYS A 25 -2.62 9.13 0.17
CA CYS A 25 -1.93 10.39 -0.07
C CYS A 25 -0.47 10.13 -0.46
N LEU A 26 -0.06 10.63 -1.63
CA LEU A 26 1.29 10.46 -2.16
C LEU A 26 1.94 11.83 -2.42
N ASN A 27 3.13 12.04 -1.86
CA ASN A 27 3.93 13.24 -2.12
C ASN A 27 4.37 13.26 -3.59
N ARG A 28 4.09 14.35 -4.31
CA ARG A 28 4.47 14.50 -5.74
C ARG A 28 5.98 14.55 -5.96
N GLY A 29 6.76 14.90 -4.95
CA GLY A 29 8.22 14.86 -4.98
C GLY A 29 8.81 13.46 -4.72
N ALA A 30 7.99 12.46 -4.39
CA ALA A 30 8.48 11.10 -4.21
C ALA A 30 8.89 10.49 -5.57
N SER A 31 10.01 9.76 -5.59
CA SER A 31 10.51 9.11 -6.81
C SER A 31 9.53 8.11 -7.44
N VAL A 32 8.58 7.60 -6.66
CA VAL A 32 7.55 6.66 -7.11
C VAL A 32 6.38 7.36 -7.82
N TRP A 33 6.16 8.66 -7.58
CA TRP A 33 4.96 9.36 -8.07
C TRP A 33 4.72 9.22 -9.59
N PRO A 34 5.72 9.37 -10.47
CA PRO A 34 5.51 9.23 -11.92
C PRO A 34 4.95 7.85 -12.30
N VAL A 35 5.43 6.80 -11.65
CA VAL A 35 4.98 5.42 -11.92
C VAL A 35 3.52 5.22 -11.51
N PHE A 36 3.11 5.76 -10.36
CA PHE A 36 1.71 5.69 -9.91
C PHE A 36 0.79 6.53 -10.79
N ASN A 37 1.24 7.72 -11.20
CA ASN A 37 0.47 8.61 -12.07
C ASN A 37 0.22 7.98 -13.46
N GLU A 38 1.22 7.31 -14.03
CA GLU A 38 1.10 6.67 -15.36
C GLU A 38 0.42 5.30 -15.31
N ASN A 39 0.71 4.44 -14.32
CA ASN A 39 0.11 3.10 -14.24
C ASN A 39 -1.39 3.11 -13.89
N ARG A 40 -1.86 4.12 -13.14
CA ARG A 40 -3.26 4.26 -12.69
C ARG A 40 -3.82 3.04 -11.94
N THR A 41 -2.95 2.17 -11.44
CA THR A 41 -3.26 0.96 -10.69
C THR A 41 -2.29 0.86 -9.52
N LEU A 42 -2.77 0.37 -8.37
CA LEU A 42 -1.94 0.16 -7.20
C LEU A 42 -2.53 -0.95 -6.32
N CYS A 43 -1.68 -1.54 -5.48
CA CYS A 43 -2.10 -2.44 -4.43
C CYS A 43 -1.72 -1.86 -3.06
N VAL A 44 -2.70 -1.68 -2.18
CA VAL A 44 -2.47 -1.30 -0.78
C VAL A 44 -2.32 -2.57 0.03
N ASN A 45 -1.13 -2.80 0.59
CA ASN A 45 -0.85 -3.93 1.46
C ASN A 45 -0.79 -3.45 2.92
N THR A 46 -1.78 -3.82 3.72
CA THR A 46 -1.75 -3.60 5.17
C THR A 46 -0.79 -4.62 5.79
N LEU A 47 0.23 -4.14 6.49
CA LEU A 47 1.29 -4.99 7.01
C LEU A 47 0.87 -5.74 8.29
N SER A 48 1.38 -6.96 8.41
CA SER A 48 1.33 -7.80 9.61
C SER A 48 2.45 -7.41 10.58
N ALA A 49 2.30 -7.73 11.87
CA ALA A 49 3.40 -7.61 12.83
C ALA A 49 4.63 -8.44 12.37
N GLY A 50 5.85 -7.95 12.62
CA GLY A 50 7.08 -8.56 12.11
C GLY A 50 7.51 -8.07 10.72
N GLN A 51 6.68 -7.26 10.05
CA GLN A 51 7.00 -6.65 8.75
C GLN A 51 7.56 -5.22 8.86
N GLU A 52 8.02 -4.81 10.04
CA GLU A 52 8.74 -3.55 10.28
C GLU A 52 9.94 -3.40 9.34
N PRO A 53 10.77 -4.43 9.10
CA PRO A 53 11.89 -4.32 8.16
C PRO A 53 11.41 -3.95 6.75
N LEU A 54 10.31 -4.56 6.28
CA LEU A 54 9.74 -4.29 4.96
C LEU A 54 9.21 -2.85 4.87
N SER A 55 8.47 -2.41 5.89
CA SER A 55 8.01 -1.02 6.00
C SER A 55 9.18 -0.03 5.93
N ASN A 56 10.30 -0.32 6.59
CA ASN A 56 11.49 0.54 6.54
C ASN A 56 12.14 0.56 5.16
N LEU A 57 12.21 -0.57 4.45
CA LEU A 57 12.76 -0.62 3.09
C LEU A 57 11.93 0.22 2.11
N PHE A 58 10.60 0.14 2.21
CA PHE A 58 9.69 0.89 1.34
C PHE A 58 9.55 2.37 1.74
N GLY A 59 9.79 2.73 3.01
CA GLY A 59 9.81 4.12 3.48
C GLY A 59 11.16 4.83 3.31
N GLY A 60 12.23 4.08 3.08
CA GLY A 60 13.59 4.58 2.98
C GLY A 60 14.06 4.93 1.56
N LYS A 61 15.38 5.07 1.42
CA LYS A 61 16.08 5.33 0.15
C LYS A 61 16.57 4.06 -0.56
N THR A 62 16.11 2.89 -0.13
CA THR A 62 16.50 1.59 -0.71
C THR A 62 16.16 1.54 -2.21
N PRO A 63 17.03 1.01 -3.08
CA PRO A 63 16.72 0.77 -4.49
C PRO A 63 15.47 -0.08 -4.68
N MET A 64 14.67 0.20 -5.72
CA MET A 64 13.37 -0.43 -5.90
C MET A 64 13.45 -1.96 -6.02
N GLU A 65 14.47 -2.45 -6.72
CA GLU A 65 14.75 -3.89 -6.87
C GLU A 65 14.94 -4.60 -5.53
N HIS A 66 15.70 -4.01 -4.61
CA HIS A 66 15.95 -4.57 -3.28
C HIS A 66 14.69 -4.56 -2.40
N ARG A 67 13.81 -3.57 -2.56
CA ARG A 67 12.52 -3.53 -1.85
C ARG A 67 11.66 -4.73 -2.23
N PHE A 68 11.51 -4.98 -3.53
CA PHE A 68 10.69 -6.09 -4.03
C PHE A 68 11.36 -7.45 -3.86
N ALA A 69 12.69 -7.52 -3.76
CA ALA A 69 13.41 -8.77 -3.46
C ALA A 69 13.28 -9.21 -1.99
N ALA A 70 12.90 -8.30 -1.07
CA ALA A 70 12.88 -8.57 0.37
C ALA A 70 11.63 -9.34 0.85
N ALA A 71 10.68 -9.66 -0.02
CA ALA A 71 9.46 -10.39 0.32
C ALA A 71 8.94 -11.18 -0.89
N ARG A 72 7.97 -12.06 -0.66
CA ARG A 72 7.25 -12.76 -1.73
C ARG A 72 6.02 -11.97 -2.17
N TRP A 73 5.83 -11.93 -3.49
CA TRP A 73 4.77 -11.17 -4.12
C TRP A 73 4.07 -12.04 -5.14
N GLN A 74 2.75 -11.99 -5.13
CA GLN A 74 1.92 -12.52 -6.20
C GLN A 74 1.39 -11.38 -7.06
N THR A 75 0.88 -11.70 -8.25
CA THR A 75 0.30 -10.72 -9.16
C THR A 75 -1.20 -10.61 -8.92
N GLY A 76 -1.67 -9.39 -8.61
CA GLY A 76 -3.09 -9.08 -8.48
C GLY A 76 -3.82 -9.04 -9.83
N VAL A 77 -5.14 -8.83 -9.78
CA VAL A 77 -6.01 -8.75 -10.97
C VAL A 77 -5.67 -7.54 -11.86
N THR A 78 -5.15 -6.46 -11.28
CA THR A 78 -4.67 -5.28 -12.02
C THR A 78 -3.26 -5.45 -12.59
N GLY A 79 -2.57 -6.54 -12.23
CA GLY A 79 -1.14 -6.73 -12.48
C GLY A 79 -0.23 -6.17 -11.38
N CYS A 80 -0.78 -5.48 -10.36
CA CYS A 80 0.02 -4.95 -9.25
C CYS A 80 0.63 -6.05 -8.36
N PRO A 81 1.84 -5.85 -7.81
CA PRO A 81 2.41 -6.74 -6.81
C PRO A 81 1.58 -6.74 -5.52
N GLN A 82 1.16 -7.92 -5.09
CA GLN A 82 0.43 -8.14 -3.86
C GLN A 82 1.32 -8.94 -2.89
N LEU A 83 1.50 -8.43 -1.68
CA LEU A 83 2.34 -9.05 -0.67
C LEU A 83 1.66 -10.32 -0.12
N GLU A 84 2.31 -11.47 -0.25
CA GLU A 84 1.74 -12.77 0.16
C GLU A 84 1.50 -12.92 1.67
N GLU A 85 2.18 -12.11 2.48
CA GLU A 85 2.14 -12.19 3.95
C GLU A 85 1.52 -10.93 4.57
N ALA A 86 0.85 -10.10 3.76
CA ALA A 86 0.10 -8.94 4.27
C ALA A 86 -1.02 -9.39 5.21
N LEU A 87 -1.52 -8.50 6.07
CA LEU A 87 -2.77 -8.74 6.80
C LEU A 87 -3.96 -8.74 5.84
N VAL A 88 -3.98 -7.76 4.94
CA VAL A 88 -4.95 -7.61 3.86
C VAL A 88 -4.31 -6.83 2.72
N SER A 89 -4.68 -7.18 1.49
CA SER A 89 -4.29 -6.46 0.29
C SER A 89 -5.52 -6.02 -0.49
N PHE A 90 -5.51 -4.76 -0.93
CA PHE A 90 -6.54 -4.15 -1.76
C PHE A 90 -5.96 -3.83 -3.13
N ASP A 91 -6.36 -4.57 -4.14
CA ASP A 91 -5.94 -4.33 -5.52
C ASP A 91 -6.88 -3.34 -6.19
N CYS A 92 -6.36 -2.23 -6.70
CA CYS A 92 -7.14 -1.04 -6.98
C CYS A 92 -6.78 -0.35 -8.29
N ARG A 93 -7.75 0.38 -8.83
CA ARG A 93 -7.58 1.35 -9.91
C ARG A 93 -7.77 2.77 -9.39
N ILE A 94 -6.89 3.68 -9.80
CA ILE A 94 -6.97 5.10 -9.45
C ILE A 94 -8.07 5.77 -10.28
N SER A 95 -9.24 5.96 -9.68
CA SER A 95 -10.41 6.57 -10.30
C SER A 95 -10.35 8.09 -10.32
N GLN A 96 -9.74 8.71 -9.31
CA GLN A 96 -9.63 10.16 -9.20
C GLN A 96 -8.32 10.56 -8.50
N VAL A 97 -7.78 11.71 -8.89
CA VAL A 97 -6.62 12.33 -8.25
C VAL A 97 -6.96 13.78 -7.90
N VAL A 98 -6.71 14.18 -6.66
CA VAL A 98 -6.91 15.56 -6.19
C VAL A 98 -5.61 16.09 -5.60
N SER A 99 -5.09 17.19 -6.15
CA SER A 99 -3.87 17.81 -5.64
C SER A 99 -4.16 18.73 -4.45
N VAL A 100 -3.43 18.51 -3.35
CA VAL A 100 -3.48 19.33 -2.13
C VAL A 100 -2.05 19.64 -1.68
N GLY A 101 -1.62 20.89 -1.87
CA GLY A 101 -0.25 21.32 -1.55
C GLY A 101 0.80 20.48 -2.29
N THR A 102 1.66 19.78 -1.55
CA THR A 102 2.71 18.91 -2.10
C THR A 102 2.24 17.49 -2.43
N HIS A 103 1.02 17.11 -2.03
CA HIS A 103 0.53 15.75 -2.15
C HIS A 103 -0.60 15.66 -3.18
N ASP A 104 -0.71 14.49 -3.79
CA ASP A 104 -1.90 14.05 -4.49
C ASP A 104 -2.65 13.03 -3.63
N ILE A 105 -3.96 13.24 -3.49
CA ILE A 105 -4.89 12.30 -2.91
C ILE A 105 -5.38 11.40 -4.04
N LEU A 106 -4.98 10.13 -4.00
CA LEU A 106 -5.35 9.11 -4.97
C LEU A 106 -6.59 8.38 -4.46
N PHE A 107 -7.73 8.56 -5.11
CA PHE A 107 -8.93 7.77 -4.84
C PHE A 107 -8.87 6.48 -5.65
N CYS A 108 -8.97 5.35 -4.97
CA CYS A 108 -8.63 4.04 -5.47
C CYS A 108 -9.86 3.14 -5.35
N ALA A 109 -10.53 2.89 -6.47
CA ALA A 109 -11.62 1.92 -6.54
C ALA A 109 -11.04 0.50 -6.42
N ILE A 110 -11.60 -0.30 -5.53
CA ILE A 110 -11.11 -1.64 -5.20
C ILE A 110 -11.66 -2.63 -6.24
N GLU A 111 -10.78 -3.34 -6.93
CA GLU A 111 -11.11 -4.39 -7.89
C GLU A 111 -11.07 -5.79 -7.25
N ALA A 112 -10.16 -6.01 -6.28
CA ALA A 112 -10.09 -7.26 -5.51
C ALA A 112 -9.57 -7.03 -4.09
N ILE A 113 -9.99 -7.90 -3.17
CA ILE A 113 -9.51 -7.94 -1.78
C ILE A 113 -8.98 -9.33 -1.50
N HIS A 114 -7.79 -9.40 -0.92
CA HIS A 114 -7.22 -10.65 -0.44
C HIS A 114 -6.86 -10.52 1.04
N ARG A 115 -7.33 -11.45 1.86
CA ARG A 115 -7.14 -11.44 3.31
C ARG A 115 -6.31 -12.66 3.69
N HIS A 116 -5.32 -12.46 4.57
CA HIS A 116 -4.52 -13.56 5.08
C HIS A 116 -4.90 -13.90 6.53
N ALA A 117 -4.64 -15.14 6.94
CA ALA A 117 -5.01 -15.68 8.24
C ALA A 117 -4.01 -15.31 9.36
N THR A 118 -3.53 -14.06 9.40
CA THR A 118 -2.70 -13.55 10.49
C THR A 118 -3.56 -12.73 11.48
N PRO A 119 -3.40 -12.94 12.81
CA PRO A 119 -4.15 -12.18 13.80
C PRO A 119 -3.44 -10.88 14.21
N TYR A 120 -2.21 -10.60 13.76
CA TYR A 120 -1.45 -9.43 14.22
C TYR A 120 -1.18 -8.44 13.08
N GLY A 121 -1.70 -7.21 13.22
CA GLY A 121 -1.42 -6.08 12.33
C GLY A 121 -0.27 -5.20 12.85
N LEU A 122 0.36 -4.47 11.93
CA LEU A 122 1.40 -3.51 12.25
C LEU A 122 0.85 -2.08 12.31
N VAL A 123 1.18 -1.34 13.37
CA VAL A 123 0.76 0.05 13.59
C VAL A 123 1.99 0.94 13.76
N TRP A 124 1.93 2.14 13.18
CA TRP A 124 2.90 3.21 13.45
C TRP A 124 2.29 4.22 14.42
N PHE A 125 2.85 4.33 15.62
CA PHE A 125 2.40 5.25 16.65
C PHE A 125 3.60 5.76 17.47
N ASP A 126 3.60 7.05 17.82
CA ASP A 126 4.70 7.69 18.56
C ASP A 126 6.11 7.34 18.03
N ARG A 127 6.29 7.49 16.72
CA ARG A 127 7.56 7.23 16.00
C ARG A 127 8.11 5.81 16.19
N SER A 128 7.26 4.86 16.55
CA SER A 128 7.64 3.46 16.77
C SER A 128 6.60 2.51 16.16
N TYR A 129 7.04 1.30 15.89
CA TYR A 129 6.18 0.22 15.42
C TYR A 129 5.56 -0.50 16.62
N HIS A 130 4.28 -0.83 16.49
CA HIS A 130 3.50 -1.55 17.48
C HIS A 130 2.74 -2.69 16.81
N ALA A 131 2.69 -3.85 17.48
CA ALA A 131 1.84 -4.95 17.06
C ALA A 131 0.44 -4.78 17.66
N LEU A 132 -0.59 -4.87 16.81
CA LEU A 132 -1.99 -4.89 17.24
C LEU A 132 -2.59 -6.26 16.96
N MET A 133 -3.09 -6.92 18.00
CA MET A 133 -3.79 -8.19 17.88
C MET A 133 -5.26 -7.95 17.52
N ARG A 134 -5.73 -8.60 16.45
CA ARG A 134 -7.15 -8.76 16.17
C ARG A 134 -7.71 -9.76 17.19
N PRO A 135 -8.62 -9.35 18.09
CA PRO A 135 -9.26 -10.30 19.00
C PRO A 135 -9.92 -11.42 18.21
N ALA A 136 -9.89 -12.64 18.74
CA ALA A 136 -10.77 -13.69 18.23
C ALA A 136 -12.22 -13.22 18.41
N CYS A 137 -13.04 -13.32 17.36
CA CYS A 137 -14.48 -13.15 17.47
C CYS A 137 -15.07 -14.24 18.37
#